data_AF-A0A522XKH1-F1
#
_entry.id   AF-A0A522XKH1-F1
#
_cell.length_a   1.000
_cell.length_b   1.000
_cell.length_c   1.000
_cell.angle_alpha   90.00
_cell.angle_beta   90.00
_cell.angle_gamma   90.00
#
_symmetry.space_group_name_H-M   'P 1'
#
loop_
_entity.id
_entity.type
_entity.pdbx_description
1 polymer ?
#
loop_
_entity_poly.entity_id
_entity_poly.type
_entity_poly.pdbx_seq_one_letter_code
_entity_poly.pdbx_strand_id
1 'polypeptide(L)'
;MHFSIVITTYNRLDLLKRAIDSSLAQSSPCEVVVVDDCSTDGTEAYIKDLQQHLITQEDYRLLYHRNETNSGHSASMNIGVNRASGTWIKPLDDDDYLAPHCIQTLWRAIQSHPKAVICSSQADQVDPQGIVLHRTPRAGPGKAFVIPQEDIHYGMLLEIVPFGTPVQVAFRRSAFLEVGGWDSQFDGNCDDIDSWIKIATLGDAIFINDCLAYRTIWEGALNHKISLQKRLDTNILMKKKIYACVDSRYQPSIPKLDHVIAYLRLHWAGVALKQKQFRDVLSILSFAIFCFPAWELLVRAVLFRQSPWLSRSGWFKEHPFRTPGQVLSKDAQKSLAHQVRLESARYSFQLQQSWLEFKKRQWKTGWALGRHALIKLLKAPVSHQLSSRWNIRKIPLHQQASANASLLEDIYDILQQKYESRIPDLKVLQHYLHLRWSWAALKQGKLCTGLKIALPAVFDLKAWQTWLKIVRLQHQQERHNSVRRQVIDTLDDPQDDSPAKS
;
A
#
# COMPACT_ATOMS: atom_id res chain seq x y z
N MET A 1 25.33 18.89 10.58
CA MET A 1 24.31 18.48 9.57
C MET A 1 22.99 18.20 10.28
N HIS A 2 21.83 18.43 9.65
CA HIS A 2 20.54 18.18 10.31
C HIS A 2 20.11 16.71 10.28
N PHE A 3 20.60 15.96 9.30
CA PHE A 3 20.29 14.55 9.07
C PHE A 3 21.51 13.66 9.19
N SER A 4 21.29 12.45 9.72
CA SER A 4 22.16 11.30 9.56
C SER A 4 21.39 10.18 8.86
N ILE A 5 21.94 9.66 7.77
CA ILE A 5 21.47 8.43 7.14
C ILE A 5 22.17 7.28 7.85
N VAL A 6 21.41 6.35 8.41
CA VAL A 6 21.95 5.20 9.15
C VAL A 6 21.70 3.95 8.31
N ILE A 7 22.79 3.28 7.91
CA ILE A 7 22.80 2.08 7.09
C ILE A 7 23.35 0.93 7.92
N THR A 8 22.63 -0.18 7.98
CA THR A 8 23.16 -1.44 8.54
C THR A 8 23.42 -2.43 7.45
N THR A 9 24.52 -3.17 7.57
CA THR A 9 24.93 -4.16 6.57
C THR A 9 25.42 -5.45 7.21
N TYR A 10 25.18 -6.58 6.54
CA TYR A 10 25.80 -7.86 6.87
C TYR A 10 25.98 -8.73 5.62
N ASN A 11 27.22 -8.91 5.18
CA ASN A 11 27.62 -9.73 4.03
C ASN A 11 26.87 -9.39 2.72
N ARG A 12 26.76 -8.09 2.42
CA ARG A 12 26.02 -7.55 1.26
C ARG A 12 26.74 -6.37 0.61
N LEU A 13 28.08 -6.43 0.55
CA LEU A 13 28.93 -5.36 0.02
C LEU A 13 28.42 -4.75 -1.30
N ASP A 14 28.01 -5.57 -2.26
CA ASP A 14 27.60 -5.05 -3.57
C ASP A 14 26.28 -4.26 -3.54
N LEU A 15 25.37 -4.58 -2.63
CA LEU A 15 24.14 -3.81 -2.43
C LEU A 15 24.45 -2.53 -1.64
N LEU A 16 25.26 -2.66 -0.60
CA LEU A 16 25.68 -1.56 0.28
C LEU A 16 26.30 -0.40 -0.50
N LYS A 17 27.12 -0.68 -1.52
CA LYS A 17 27.73 0.35 -2.38
C LYS A 17 26.69 1.35 -2.89
N ARG A 18 25.58 0.84 -3.45
CA ARG A 18 24.49 1.67 -3.99
C ARG A 18 23.78 2.48 -2.90
N ALA A 19 23.58 1.91 -1.72
CA ALA A 19 22.98 2.62 -0.59
C ALA A 19 23.86 3.80 -0.15
N ILE A 20 25.17 3.57 0.00
CA ILE A 20 26.17 4.60 0.34
C ILE A 20 26.21 5.69 -0.75
N ASP A 21 26.33 5.31 -2.02
CA ASP A 21 26.39 6.25 -3.15
C ASP A 21 25.17 7.17 -3.18
N SER A 22 23.97 6.60 -3.02
CA SER A 22 22.73 7.39 -2.99
C SER A 22 22.65 8.36 -1.80
N SER A 23 23.33 8.01 -0.70
CA SER A 23 23.40 8.81 0.53
C SER A 23 24.40 9.96 0.41
N LEU A 24 25.58 9.71 -0.15
CA LEU A 24 26.61 10.72 -0.37
C LEU A 24 26.22 11.71 -1.49
N ALA A 25 25.45 11.25 -2.48
CA ALA A 25 24.96 12.05 -3.61
C ALA A 25 23.71 12.90 -3.28
N GLN A 26 23.29 12.98 -2.02
CA GLN A 26 22.17 13.84 -1.63
C GLN A 26 22.47 15.32 -1.90
N SER A 27 21.50 16.01 -2.48
CA SER A 27 21.54 17.46 -2.80
C SER A 27 21.67 18.38 -1.57
N SER A 28 21.49 17.84 -0.36
CA SER A 28 21.70 18.54 0.90
C SER A 28 22.67 17.74 1.76
N PRO A 29 23.68 18.36 2.38
CA PRO A 29 24.64 17.64 3.22
C PRO A 29 23.98 16.90 4.40
N CYS A 30 24.31 15.62 4.52
CA CYS A 30 23.95 14.74 5.64
C CYS A 30 25.14 13.88 6.05
N GLU A 31 25.15 13.45 7.30
CA GLU A 31 26.07 12.42 7.79
C GLU A 31 25.61 11.05 7.28
N VAL A 32 26.54 10.15 6.98
CA VAL A 32 26.26 8.76 6.58
C VAL A 32 26.94 7.85 7.60
N VAL A 33 26.15 7.11 8.37
CA VAL A 33 26.64 6.18 9.40
C VAL A 33 26.41 4.76 8.90
N VAL A 34 27.48 4.02 8.64
CA VAL A 34 27.42 2.61 8.26
C VAL A 34 27.79 1.76 9.46
N VAL A 35 26.88 0.85 9.84
CA VAL A 35 27.11 -0.16 10.88
C VAL A 35 27.19 -1.53 10.22
N ASP A 36 28.40 -2.09 10.18
CA ASP A 36 28.68 -3.45 9.72
C ASP A 36 28.51 -4.45 10.86
N ASP A 37 27.55 -5.36 10.73
CA ASP A 37 27.24 -6.39 11.73
C ASP A 37 28.16 -7.61 11.62
N CYS A 38 29.48 -7.35 11.65
CA CYS A 38 30.59 -8.31 11.56
C CYS A 38 30.77 -9.03 10.20
N SER A 39 30.59 -8.33 9.08
CA SER A 39 30.76 -8.91 7.73
C SER A 39 32.16 -9.49 7.50
N THR A 40 32.22 -10.46 6.57
CA THR A 40 33.43 -11.17 6.14
C THR A 40 33.65 -11.12 4.63
N ASP A 41 32.82 -10.37 3.90
CA ASP A 41 32.80 -10.27 2.43
C ASP A 41 33.67 -9.14 1.86
N GLY A 42 34.55 -8.55 2.68
CA GLY A 42 35.40 -7.41 2.29
C GLY A 42 34.76 -6.04 2.56
N THR A 43 33.56 -5.97 3.16
CA THR A 43 32.89 -4.72 3.53
C THR A 43 33.79 -3.74 4.28
N GLU A 44 34.53 -4.22 5.30
CA GLU A 44 35.43 -3.36 6.08
C GLU A 44 36.53 -2.73 5.22
N ALA A 45 37.17 -3.51 4.34
CA ALA A 45 38.24 -3.02 3.49
C ALA A 45 37.73 -1.95 2.52
N TYR A 46 36.56 -2.20 1.91
CA TYR A 46 35.91 -1.24 1.02
C TYR A 46 35.57 0.08 1.72
N ILE A 47 34.96 0.04 2.90
CA ILE A 47 34.55 1.26 3.60
C ILE A 47 35.76 2.07 4.06
N LYS A 48 36.83 1.41 4.54
CA LYS A 48 38.07 2.11 4.93
C LYS A 48 38.73 2.81 3.74
N ASP A 49 38.79 2.16 2.58
CA ASP A 49 39.31 2.77 1.36
C ASP A 49 38.46 3.97 0.93
N LEU A 50 37.14 3.82 0.92
CA LEU A 50 36.21 4.91 0.62
C LEU A 50 36.34 6.08 1.61
N GLN A 51 36.44 5.81 2.91
CA GLN A 51 36.68 6.85 3.93
C GLN A 51 37.99 7.59 3.66
N GLN A 52 39.06 6.88 3.34
CA GLN A 52 40.35 7.50 3.02
C GLN A 52 40.23 8.39 1.78
N HIS A 53 39.54 7.93 0.74
CA HIS A 53 39.27 8.72 -0.46
C HIS A 53 38.48 10.00 -0.14
N LEU A 54 37.40 9.89 0.62
CA LEU A 54 36.57 11.04 1.03
C LEU A 54 37.37 12.05 1.86
N ILE A 55 38.24 11.59 2.78
CA ILE A 55 39.13 12.45 3.57
C ILE A 55 40.08 13.25 2.66
N THR A 56 40.59 12.66 1.56
CA THR A 56 41.42 13.42 0.60
C THR A 56 40.66 14.53 -0.13
N GLN A 57 39.33 14.48 -0.09
CA GLN A 57 38.42 15.49 -0.63
C GLN A 57 37.83 16.40 0.47
N GLU A 58 38.37 16.34 1.69
CA GLU A 58 37.86 17.05 2.87
C GLU A 58 36.38 16.71 3.22
N ASP A 59 35.90 15.53 2.78
CA ASP A 59 34.58 15.02 3.12
C ASP A 59 34.65 14.02 4.28
N TYR A 60 34.24 14.47 5.46
CA TYR A 60 34.27 13.68 6.71
C TYR A 60 32.90 13.09 7.07
N ARG A 61 31.96 13.04 6.12
CA ARG A 61 30.56 12.67 6.39
C ARG A 61 30.32 11.18 6.60
N LEU A 62 31.23 10.31 6.16
CA LEU A 62 31.09 8.86 6.27
C LEU A 62 31.69 8.36 7.60
N LEU A 63 30.83 7.92 8.51
CA LEU A 63 31.20 7.26 9.76
C LEU A 63 31.00 5.75 9.62
N TYR A 64 32.00 4.99 10.03
CA TYR A 64 31.97 3.53 10.00
C TYR A 64 32.06 2.94 11.41
N HIS A 65 31.21 1.96 11.70
CA HIS A 65 31.30 1.12 12.88
C HIS A 65 31.15 -0.34 12.50
N ARG A 66 31.98 -1.20 13.06
CA ARG A 66 31.89 -2.65 12.90
C ARG A 66 31.61 -3.30 14.24
N ASN A 67 30.58 -4.12 14.31
CA ASN A 67 30.28 -4.94 15.47
C ASN A 67 31.31 -6.08 15.57
N GLU A 68 31.65 -6.47 16.80
CA GLU A 68 32.55 -7.60 17.05
C GLU A 68 31.89 -8.95 16.71
N THR A 69 30.58 -9.05 16.95
CA THR A 69 29.76 -10.22 16.69
C THR A 69 28.43 -9.82 16.07
N ASN A 70 27.82 -10.76 15.34
CA ASN A 70 26.52 -10.54 14.72
C ASN A 70 25.46 -10.34 15.81
N SER A 71 24.94 -9.12 15.89
CA SER A 71 23.98 -8.65 16.89
C SER A 71 22.59 -8.43 16.30
N GLY A 72 22.45 -8.56 14.98
CA GLY A 72 21.21 -8.39 14.25
C GLY A 72 20.92 -6.94 13.85
N HIS A 73 19.92 -6.80 13.00
CA HIS A 73 19.54 -5.52 12.38
C HIS A 73 19.16 -4.45 13.41
N SER A 74 18.29 -4.77 14.36
CA SER A 74 17.80 -3.78 15.33
C SER A 74 18.89 -3.29 16.28
N ALA A 75 19.77 -4.19 16.76
CA ALA A 75 20.92 -3.80 17.58
C ALA A 75 21.88 -2.89 16.79
N SER A 76 22.16 -3.24 15.53
CA SER A 76 23.01 -2.46 14.65
C SER A 76 22.42 -1.07 14.35
N MET A 77 21.10 -0.98 14.12
CA MET A 77 20.40 0.30 13.94
C MET A 77 20.46 1.17 15.20
N ASN A 78 20.26 0.57 16.38
CA ASN A 78 20.40 1.28 17.65
C ASN A 78 21.82 1.85 17.84
N ILE A 79 22.85 1.07 17.51
CA ILE A 79 24.25 1.54 17.57
C ILE A 79 24.46 2.70 16.59
N GLY A 80 23.97 2.58 15.36
CA GLY A 80 24.08 3.62 14.34
C GLY A 80 23.41 4.93 14.75
N VAL A 81 22.18 4.85 15.28
CA VAL A 81 21.45 6.03 15.80
C VAL A 81 22.17 6.68 16.98
N ASN A 82 22.74 5.88 17.90
CA ASN A 82 23.52 6.42 19.01
C ASN A 82 24.78 7.15 18.52
N ARG A 83 25.45 6.64 17.50
CA ARG A 83 26.64 7.26 16.90
C ARG A 83 26.33 8.46 16.00
N ALA A 84 25.12 8.55 15.47
CA ALA A 84 24.70 9.64 14.61
C ALA A 84 24.69 10.99 15.35
N SER A 85 25.13 12.05 14.66
CA SER A 85 25.14 13.44 15.14
C SER A 85 23.93 14.26 14.68
N GLY A 86 23.21 13.79 13.66
CA GLY A 86 22.04 14.46 13.09
C GLY A 86 20.85 14.52 14.04
N THR A 87 20.12 15.64 13.98
CA THR A 87 18.87 15.80 14.75
C THR A 87 17.76 14.86 14.25
N TRP A 88 17.81 14.52 12.97
CA TRP A 88 16.92 13.57 12.30
C TRP A 88 17.70 12.38 11.78
N ILE A 89 17.11 11.19 11.91
CA ILE A 89 17.65 9.95 11.38
C ILE A 89 16.83 9.55 10.16
N LYS A 90 17.54 9.15 9.11
CA LYS A 90 16.98 8.49 7.94
C LYS A 90 17.52 7.05 7.89
N PRO A 91 16.78 6.05 8.39
CA PRO A 91 17.18 4.66 8.23
C PRO A 91 17.17 4.27 6.75
N LEU A 92 18.15 3.48 6.34
CA LEU A 92 18.29 2.97 4.98
C LEU A 92 18.86 1.55 5.03
N ASP A 93 18.11 0.58 4.52
CA ASP A 93 18.60 -0.79 4.38
C ASP A 93 19.68 -0.86 3.29
N ASP A 94 20.65 -1.77 3.45
CA ASP A 94 21.78 -1.93 2.51
C ASP A 94 21.37 -2.31 1.09
N ASP A 95 20.14 -2.81 0.90
CA ASP A 95 19.56 -3.17 -0.38
C ASP A 95 18.62 -2.10 -0.97
N ASP A 96 18.44 -0.97 -0.30
CA ASP A 96 17.59 0.14 -0.72
C ASP A 96 18.40 1.37 -1.16
N TYR A 97 17.75 2.38 -1.74
CA TYR A 97 18.42 3.63 -2.11
C TYR A 97 17.46 4.83 -2.11
N LEU A 98 18.02 6.04 -2.03
CA LEU A 98 17.27 7.29 -1.92
C LEU A 98 17.27 8.09 -3.23
N ALA A 99 16.21 8.87 -3.45
CA ALA A 99 16.22 9.89 -4.50
C ALA A 99 17.20 11.03 -4.14
N PRO A 100 17.87 11.70 -5.10
CA PRO A 100 18.88 12.74 -4.81
C PRO A 100 18.38 13.94 -3.99
N HIS A 101 17.07 14.21 -4.00
CA HIS A 101 16.44 15.32 -3.30
C HIS A 101 15.69 14.87 -2.03
N CYS A 102 15.89 13.64 -1.56
CA CYS A 102 15.20 13.07 -0.40
C CYS A 102 15.42 13.92 0.85
N ILE A 103 16.67 14.10 1.28
CA ILE A 103 17.00 14.84 2.50
C ILE A 103 16.53 16.30 2.43
N GLN A 104 16.75 16.97 1.29
CA GLN A 104 16.31 18.36 1.09
C GLN A 104 14.78 18.48 1.21
N THR A 105 14.03 17.54 0.63
CA THR A 105 12.57 17.57 0.63
C THR A 105 12.00 17.29 2.02
N LEU A 106 12.55 16.29 2.71
CA LEU A 106 12.19 15.98 4.11
C LEU A 106 12.46 17.19 5.01
N TRP A 107 13.64 17.80 4.91
CA TRP A 107 14.00 18.95 5.75
C TRP A 107 13.06 20.14 5.58
N ARG A 108 12.71 20.49 4.34
CA ARG A 108 11.75 21.58 4.05
C ARG A 108 10.40 21.35 4.72
N ALA A 109 9.90 20.11 4.66
CA ALA A 109 8.63 19.77 5.30
C ALA A 109 8.73 19.86 6.83
N ILE A 110 9.80 19.35 7.42
CA ILE A 110 10.05 19.40 8.87
C ILE A 110 10.15 20.84 9.38
N GLN A 111 10.86 21.72 8.67
CA GLN A 111 11.00 23.13 9.08
C GLN A 111 9.66 23.86 9.17
N SER A 112 8.69 23.45 8.33
CA SER A 112 7.34 24.02 8.35
C SER A 112 6.47 23.51 9.50
N HIS A 113 6.90 22.45 10.21
CA HIS A 113 6.15 21.87 11.32
C HIS A 113 7.07 21.33 12.44
N PRO A 114 7.60 22.19 13.33
CA PRO A 114 8.60 21.81 14.34
C PRO A 114 8.15 20.79 15.40
N LYS A 115 6.83 20.54 15.51
CA LYS A 115 6.24 19.51 16.38
C LYS A 115 6.37 18.10 15.80
N ALA A 116 6.80 17.97 14.54
CA ALA A 116 6.98 16.67 13.92
C ALA A 116 8.09 15.87 14.62
N VAL A 117 7.81 14.58 14.85
CA VAL A 117 8.79 13.58 15.28
C VAL A 117 8.98 12.49 14.23
N ILE A 118 8.06 12.39 13.26
CA ILE A 118 8.10 11.47 12.12
C ILE A 118 7.87 12.26 10.83
N CYS A 119 8.63 11.97 9.79
CA CYS A 119 8.39 12.46 8.43
C CYS A 119 8.54 11.30 7.45
N SER A 120 7.47 10.88 6.80
CA SER A 120 7.47 9.79 5.82
C SER A 120 7.15 10.30 4.42
N SER A 121 7.48 9.49 3.42
CA SER A 121 7.31 9.81 2.00
C SER A 121 6.81 8.59 1.23
N GLN A 122 6.39 8.80 -0.02
CA GLN A 122 6.16 7.68 -0.92
C GLN A 122 7.50 7.00 -1.27
N ALA A 123 7.43 5.69 -1.49
CA ALA A 123 8.51 4.93 -2.08
C ALA A 123 8.00 4.09 -3.25
N ASP A 124 8.92 3.79 -4.15
CA ASP A 124 8.75 2.76 -5.16
C ASP A 124 9.35 1.45 -4.66
N GLN A 125 8.61 0.37 -4.80
CA GLN A 125 9.18 -0.96 -4.81
C GLN A 125 9.73 -1.22 -6.21
N VAL A 126 11.01 -1.56 -6.29
CA VAL A 126 11.73 -1.80 -7.53
C VAL A 126 12.31 -3.21 -7.56
N ASP A 127 12.51 -3.77 -8.75
CA ASP A 127 13.34 -4.96 -8.90
C ASP A 127 14.85 -4.61 -8.83
N PRO A 128 15.78 -5.59 -8.88
CA PRO A 128 17.22 -5.30 -8.85
C PRO A 128 17.71 -4.43 -10.01
N GLN A 129 16.95 -4.35 -11.11
CA GLN A 129 17.24 -3.51 -12.27
C GLN A 129 16.67 -2.09 -12.14
N GLY A 130 15.96 -1.79 -11.05
CA GLY A 130 15.35 -0.48 -10.80
C GLY A 130 13.99 -0.30 -11.46
N ILE A 131 13.38 -1.35 -12.03
CA ILE A 131 12.05 -1.26 -12.62
C ILE A 131 11.00 -1.20 -11.51
N VAL A 132 10.15 -0.17 -11.57
CA VAL A 132 9.08 0.04 -10.60
C VAL A 132 8.03 -1.07 -10.71
N LEU A 133 7.86 -1.82 -9.62
CA LEU A 133 6.85 -2.86 -9.45
C LEU A 133 5.57 -2.31 -8.82
N HIS A 134 5.72 -1.43 -7.83
CA HIS A 134 4.61 -0.84 -7.07
C HIS A 134 5.03 0.49 -6.46
N ARG A 135 4.11 1.46 -6.36
CA ARG A 135 4.32 2.75 -5.68
C ARG A 135 3.40 2.88 -4.47
N THR A 136 3.91 3.41 -3.36
CA THR A 136 3.07 3.82 -2.22
C THR A 136 1.94 4.75 -2.72
N PRO A 137 0.65 4.41 -2.48
CA PRO A 137 -0.45 5.25 -2.94
C PRO A 137 -0.39 6.67 -2.39
N ARG A 138 -0.99 7.61 -3.12
CA ARG A 138 -1.17 8.98 -2.61
C ARG A 138 -2.10 8.96 -1.41
N ALA A 139 -1.71 9.65 -0.35
CA ALA A 139 -2.50 9.78 0.87
C ALA A 139 -2.78 11.26 1.15
N GLY A 140 -3.90 11.55 1.81
CA GLY A 140 -4.23 12.91 2.26
C GLY A 140 -4.27 13.98 1.15
N PRO A 141 -4.40 15.26 1.56
CA PRO A 141 -4.42 16.39 0.64
C PRO A 141 -3.00 16.84 0.24
N GLY A 142 -2.89 17.52 -0.91
CA GLY A 142 -1.69 18.28 -1.27
C GLY A 142 -0.44 17.44 -1.55
N LYS A 143 0.71 18.11 -1.61
CA LYS A 143 2.03 17.49 -1.77
C LYS A 143 2.59 16.94 -0.44
N ALA A 144 2.20 17.54 0.67
CA ALA A 144 2.45 17.00 2.00
C ALA A 144 1.31 17.39 2.94
N PHE A 145 1.09 16.58 3.98
CA PHE A 145 0.11 16.86 5.04
C PHE A 145 0.64 16.42 6.39
N VAL A 146 0.10 17.03 7.45
CA VAL A 146 0.41 16.73 8.85
C VAL A 146 -0.66 15.81 9.42
N ILE A 147 -0.23 14.84 10.21
CA ILE A 147 -1.07 13.96 11.04
C ILE A 147 -0.79 14.37 12.49
N PRO A 148 -1.76 14.98 13.18
CA PRO A 148 -1.62 15.29 14.60
C PRO A 148 -1.32 14.04 15.42
N GLN A 149 -0.49 14.18 16.46
CA GLN A 149 -0.08 13.11 17.36
C GLN A 149 -1.27 12.25 17.82
N GLU A 150 -2.35 12.91 18.24
CA GLU A 150 -3.55 12.24 18.76
C GLU A 150 -4.28 11.36 17.71
N ASP A 151 -4.03 11.59 16.41
CA ASP A 151 -4.68 10.90 15.31
C ASP A 151 -3.83 9.74 14.76
N ILE A 152 -2.52 9.68 15.09
CA ILE A 152 -1.59 8.73 14.47
C ILE A 152 -1.95 7.29 14.81
N HIS A 153 -2.06 6.92 16.09
CA HIS A 153 -2.33 5.53 16.49
C HIS A 153 -3.72 5.06 16.05
N TYR A 154 -4.70 5.95 16.03
CA TYR A 154 -6.01 5.66 15.45
C TYR A 154 -5.89 5.34 13.95
N GLY A 155 -5.16 6.15 13.20
CA GLY A 155 -4.90 5.89 11.79
C GLY A 155 -4.05 4.64 11.54
N MET A 156 -3.11 4.29 12.42
CA MET A 156 -2.36 3.02 12.38
C MET A 156 -3.28 1.82 12.62
N LEU A 157 -4.23 1.92 13.56
CA LEU A 157 -5.20 0.87 13.86
C LEU A 157 -6.03 0.54 12.61
N LEU A 158 -6.37 1.57 11.84
CA LEU A 158 -7.17 1.49 10.61
C LEU A 158 -6.34 1.21 9.34
N GLU A 159 -5.01 1.09 9.45
CA GLU A 159 -4.10 0.86 8.31
C GLU A 159 -4.16 1.98 7.24
N ILE A 160 -4.40 3.22 7.67
CA ILE A 160 -4.50 4.40 6.77
C ILE A 160 -3.33 5.38 6.94
N VAL A 161 -2.48 5.18 7.94
CA VAL A 161 -1.25 5.96 8.13
C VAL A 161 -0.14 5.40 7.23
N PRO A 162 0.40 6.20 6.30
CA PRO A 162 1.32 5.72 5.27
C PRO A 162 2.79 5.74 5.69
N PHE A 163 3.15 5.37 6.93
CA PHE A 163 4.54 5.42 7.38
C PHE A 163 5.45 4.47 6.58
N GLY A 164 4.97 3.30 6.18
CA GLY A 164 5.71 2.40 5.28
C GLY A 164 6.91 1.73 5.94
N THR A 165 7.86 1.26 5.13
CA THR A 165 9.11 0.60 5.59
C THR A 165 10.17 1.63 6.02
N PRO A 166 11.30 1.23 6.65
CA PRO A 166 12.31 2.17 7.13
C PRO A 166 12.77 3.18 6.09
N VAL A 167 13.04 2.75 4.85
CA VAL A 167 13.43 3.65 3.74
C VAL A 167 12.44 4.78 3.46
N GLN A 168 11.17 4.67 3.84
CA GLN A 168 10.18 5.74 3.66
C GLN A 168 10.22 6.78 4.78
N VAL A 169 10.59 6.37 5.99
CA VAL A 169 10.47 7.16 7.21
C VAL A 169 11.77 7.89 7.53
N ALA A 170 11.66 9.08 8.09
CA ALA A 170 12.70 9.75 8.86
C ALA A 170 12.10 10.12 10.22
N PHE A 171 12.90 10.09 11.28
CA PHE A 171 12.43 10.35 12.63
C PHE A 171 13.38 11.22 13.43
N ARG A 172 12.86 11.92 14.43
CA ARG A 172 13.65 12.78 15.31
C ARG A 172 14.50 11.89 16.23
N ARG A 173 15.83 12.07 16.21
CA ARG A 173 16.78 11.25 16.98
C ARG A 173 16.46 11.23 18.47
N SER A 174 16.21 12.40 19.06
CA SER A 174 15.81 12.52 20.47
C SER A 174 14.58 11.67 20.83
N ALA A 175 13.53 11.69 20.01
CA ALA A 175 12.32 10.90 20.23
C ALA A 175 12.61 9.39 20.19
N PHE A 176 13.47 8.93 19.27
CA PHE A 176 13.88 7.53 19.21
C PHE A 176 14.62 7.08 20.48
N LEU A 177 15.56 7.91 20.97
CA LEU A 177 16.33 7.60 22.17
C LEU A 177 15.44 7.61 23.42
N GLU A 178 14.51 8.56 23.51
CA GLU A 178 13.57 8.69 24.61
C GLU A 178 12.67 7.46 24.77
N VAL A 179 12.22 6.87 23.66
CA VAL A 179 11.38 5.66 23.70
C VAL A 179 12.15 4.34 23.80
N GLY A 180 13.48 4.40 23.96
CA GLY A 180 14.34 3.23 24.13
C GLY A 180 14.78 2.54 22.85
N GLY A 181 14.62 3.18 21.68
CA GLY A 181 15.07 2.66 20.39
C GLY A 181 14.28 1.44 19.89
N TRP A 182 14.89 0.70 18.96
CA TRP A 182 14.33 -0.54 18.43
C TRP A 182 14.52 -1.69 19.42
N ASP A 183 13.49 -2.52 19.55
CA ASP A 183 13.54 -3.67 20.43
C ASP A 183 14.25 -4.84 19.73
N SER A 184 15.49 -5.11 20.15
CA SER A 184 16.35 -6.17 19.60
C SER A 184 15.84 -7.60 19.85
N GLN A 185 14.73 -7.78 20.59
CA GLN A 185 14.08 -9.08 20.71
C GLN A 185 13.24 -9.45 19.47
N PHE A 186 12.92 -8.48 18.61
CA PHE A 186 12.23 -8.74 17.34
C PHE A 186 13.19 -9.30 16.29
N ASP A 187 12.69 -10.19 15.44
CA ASP A 187 13.46 -10.87 14.39
C ASP A 187 13.56 -10.08 13.08
N GLY A 188 13.59 -8.74 13.16
CA GLY A 188 13.73 -7.84 12.01
C GLY A 188 12.50 -7.71 11.09
N ASN A 189 11.33 -8.23 11.51
CA ASN A 189 10.10 -8.23 10.70
C ASN A 189 8.99 -7.30 11.22
N CYS A 190 9.26 -6.53 12.26
CA CYS A 190 8.31 -5.60 12.90
C CYS A 190 8.94 -4.62 13.90
N ASP A 191 10.26 -4.64 14.04
CA ASP A 191 11.04 -3.72 14.87
C ASP A 191 10.82 -2.26 14.45
N ASP A 192 10.69 -2.03 13.14
CA ASP A 192 10.34 -0.74 12.57
C ASP A 192 8.94 -0.27 13.01
N ILE A 193 7.91 -1.10 12.88
CA ILE A 193 6.53 -0.78 13.27
C ILE A 193 6.44 -0.51 14.76
N ASP A 194 7.07 -1.34 15.60
CA ASP A 194 7.13 -1.12 17.04
C ASP A 194 7.74 0.26 17.37
N SER A 195 8.81 0.62 16.68
CA SER A 195 9.44 1.93 16.83
C SER A 195 8.53 3.07 16.40
N TRP A 196 7.84 2.95 15.26
CA TRP A 196 6.89 3.98 14.82
C TRP A 196 5.76 4.19 15.82
N ILE A 197 5.24 3.10 16.41
CA ILE A 197 4.20 3.17 17.46
C ILE A 197 4.72 3.98 18.65
N LYS A 198 5.94 3.69 19.10
CA LYS A 198 6.53 4.37 20.25
C LYS A 198 6.86 5.83 19.95
N ILE A 199 7.56 6.14 18.87
CA ILE A 199 7.96 7.52 18.51
C ILE A 199 6.72 8.41 18.29
N ALA A 200 5.65 7.86 17.71
CA ALA A 200 4.41 8.58 17.48
C ALA A 200 3.68 9.03 18.76
N THR A 201 4.10 8.60 19.96
CA THR A 201 3.54 9.15 21.22
C THR A 201 4.08 10.54 21.55
N LEU A 202 5.19 10.96 20.93
CA LEU A 202 5.94 12.15 21.32
C LEU A 202 5.66 13.38 20.45
N GLY A 203 4.94 13.25 19.34
CA GLY A 203 4.63 14.40 18.49
C GLY A 203 3.94 14.03 17.18
N ASP A 204 3.81 15.05 16.33
CA ASP A 204 3.07 14.94 15.07
C ASP A 204 3.89 14.18 14.02
N ALA A 205 3.21 13.77 12.95
CA ALA A 205 3.86 13.20 11.78
C ALA A 205 3.58 14.00 10.51
N ILE A 206 4.50 13.94 9.56
CA ILE A 206 4.35 14.51 8.23
C ILE A 206 4.36 13.38 7.21
N PHE A 207 3.51 13.44 6.20
CA PHE A 207 3.61 12.59 5.02
C PHE A 207 3.76 13.41 3.75
N ILE A 208 4.70 13.01 2.89
CA ILE A 208 5.01 13.64 1.60
C ILE A 208 4.58 12.71 0.45
N ASN A 209 3.76 13.23 -0.46
CA ASN A 209 3.26 12.57 -1.67
C ASN A 209 4.24 12.66 -2.85
N ASP A 210 5.55 12.66 -2.56
CA ASP A 210 6.62 12.57 -3.55
C ASP A 210 7.39 11.28 -3.29
N CYS A 211 7.83 10.63 -4.37
CA CYS A 211 8.60 9.40 -4.29
C CYS A 211 10.07 9.73 -4.00
N LEU A 212 10.50 9.53 -2.74
CA LEU A 212 11.84 9.94 -2.28
C LEU A 212 12.77 8.76 -1.96
N ALA A 213 12.26 7.54 -2.13
CA ALA A 213 12.94 6.31 -1.72
C ALA A 213 12.57 5.15 -2.63
N TYR A 214 13.48 4.19 -2.73
CA TYR A 214 13.35 3.00 -3.57
C TYR A 214 13.68 1.77 -2.74
N ARG A 215 12.68 0.91 -2.59
CA ARG A 215 12.78 -0.37 -1.89
C ARG A 215 13.03 -1.50 -2.88
N THR A 216 14.15 -2.20 -2.76
CA THR A 216 14.49 -3.27 -3.72
C THR A 216 13.86 -4.60 -3.31
N ILE A 217 13.22 -5.25 -4.27
CA ILE A 217 12.60 -6.57 -4.11
C ILE A 217 13.46 -7.59 -4.85
N TRP A 218 13.99 -8.58 -4.14
CA TRP A 218 14.87 -9.60 -4.72
C TRP A 218 14.77 -10.94 -3.98
N GLU A 219 15.21 -12.01 -4.66
CA GLU A 219 15.19 -13.38 -4.14
C GLU A 219 16.23 -13.55 -3.03
N GLY A 220 15.80 -13.37 -1.77
CA GLY A 220 16.68 -13.46 -0.60
C GLY A 220 16.36 -12.46 0.49
N ALA A 221 15.50 -11.47 0.23
CA ALA A 221 14.99 -10.56 1.25
C ALA A 221 14.35 -11.33 2.43
N LEU A 222 14.60 -10.86 3.65
CA LEU A 222 14.22 -11.50 4.94
C LEU A 222 12.74 -11.93 5.00
N ASN A 223 11.87 -11.18 4.32
CA ASN A 223 10.42 -11.37 4.30
C ASN A 223 9.93 -12.75 3.79
N HIS A 224 10.75 -13.54 3.10
CA HIS A 224 10.30 -14.81 2.49
C HIS A 224 10.29 -16.03 3.44
N LYS A 225 10.80 -15.92 4.68
CA LYS A 225 11.05 -17.09 5.56
C LYS A 225 10.09 -17.26 6.75
N ILE A 226 9.11 -16.37 6.95
CA ILE A 226 8.24 -16.36 8.15
C ILE A 226 6.98 -17.20 7.94
N SER A 227 6.67 -18.08 8.90
CA SER A 227 5.40 -18.81 8.92
C SER A 227 4.18 -17.89 9.05
N LEU A 228 3.03 -18.31 8.53
CA LEU A 228 1.79 -17.54 8.66
C LEU A 228 1.39 -17.33 10.12
N GLN A 229 1.62 -18.33 10.97
CA GLN A 229 1.35 -18.24 12.40
C GLN A 229 2.18 -17.14 13.07
N LYS A 230 3.50 -17.10 12.82
CA LYS A 230 4.37 -16.05 13.37
C LYS A 230 3.99 -14.66 12.86
N ARG A 231 3.59 -14.53 11.58
CA ARG A 231 3.05 -13.27 11.02
C ARG A 231 1.76 -12.84 11.70
N LEU A 232 0.85 -13.77 11.98
CA LEU A 232 -0.38 -13.47 12.70
C LEU A 232 -0.10 -12.99 14.12
N ASP A 233 0.75 -13.71 14.86
CA ASP A 233 1.09 -13.38 16.25
C ASP A 233 1.77 -12.01 16.34
N THR A 234 2.67 -11.71 15.40
CA THR A 234 3.31 -10.40 15.27
C THR A 234 2.28 -9.29 14.99
N ASN A 235 1.35 -9.50 14.05
CA ASN A 235 0.29 -8.52 13.76
C ASN A 235 -0.64 -8.31 14.95
N ILE A 236 -0.99 -9.36 15.69
CA ILE A 236 -1.78 -9.25 16.92
C ILE A 236 -1.03 -8.41 17.96
N LEU A 237 0.27 -8.69 18.17
CA LEU A 237 1.10 -7.93 19.10
C LEU A 237 1.15 -6.44 18.71
N MET A 238 1.40 -6.12 17.44
CA MET A 238 1.42 -4.74 16.97
C MET A 238 0.07 -4.05 17.12
N LYS A 239 -1.04 -4.72 16.78
CA LYS A 239 -2.38 -4.15 17.00
C LYS A 239 -2.68 -3.92 18.48
N LYS A 240 -2.24 -4.79 19.39
CA LYS A 240 -2.37 -4.57 20.84
C LYS A 240 -1.60 -3.33 21.29
N LYS A 241 -0.35 -3.18 20.85
CA LYS A 241 0.48 -1.99 21.15
C LYS A 241 -0.16 -0.71 20.61
N ILE A 242 -0.59 -0.71 19.35
CA ILE A 242 -1.32 0.42 18.74
C ILE A 242 -2.58 0.75 19.54
N TYR A 243 -3.41 -0.26 19.86
CA TYR A 243 -4.68 -0.07 20.55
C TYR A 243 -4.50 0.61 21.92
N ALA A 244 -3.45 0.25 22.66
CA ALA A 244 -3.13 0.85 23.94
C ALA A 244 -2.72 2.33 23.84
N CYS A 245 -2.22 2.76 22.69
CA CYS A 245 -1.82 4.15 22.43
C CYS A 245 -2.90 5.01 21.77
N VAL A 246 -4.05 4.43 21.40
CA VAL A 246 -5.14 5.21 20.78
C VAL A 246 -5.70 6.22 21.77
N ASP A 247 -5.68 7.50 21.36
CA ASP A 247 -6.20 8.61 22.16
C ASP A 247 -7.62 8.34 22.66
N SER A 248 -7.87 8.72 23.92
CA SER A 248 -9.15 8.52 24.62
C SER A 248 -10.37 9.01 23.83
N ARG A 249 -10.21 10.05 23.00
CA ARG A 249 -11.29 10.61 22.18
C ARG A 249 -11.84 9.62 21.15
N TYR A 250 -11.03 8.66 20.72
CA TYR A 250 -11.39 7.66 19.72
C TYR A 250 -11.92 6.35 20.33
N GLN A 251 -11.76 6.15 21.64
CA GLN A 251 -12.20 4.93 22.33
C GLN A 251 -13.68 4.58 22.09
N PRO A 252 -14.63 5.54 22.02
CA PRO A 252 -16.03 5.22 21.69
C PRO A 252 -16.25 4.74 20.26
N SER A 253 -15.32 5.03 19.34
CA SER A 253 -15.45 4.81 17.89
C SER A 253 -14.67 3.61 17.38
N ILE A 254 -13.76 3.03 18.18
CA ILE A 254 -12.95 1.88 17.78
C ILE A 254 -13.64 0.56 18.15
N PRO A 255 -13.49 -0.50 17.32
CA PRO A 255 -13.98 -1.83 17.67
C PRO A 255 -13.25 -2.36 18.90
N LYS A 256 -13.91 -3.17 19.74
CA LYS A 256 -13.25 -3.87 20.85
C LYS A 256 -12.02 -4.64 20.36
N LEU A 257 -10.95 -4.64 21.15
CA LEU A 257 -9.70 -5.32 20.83
C LEU A 257 -9.90 -6.80 20.43
N ASP A 258 -10.76 -7.53 21.13
CA ASP A 258 -11.05 -8.93 20.79
C ASP A 258 -11.67 -9.09 19.39
N HIS A 259 -12.47 -8.12 18.94
CA HIS A 259 -13.00 -8.11 17.58
C HIS A 259 -11.91 -7.83 16.55
N VAL A 260 -10.95 -6.95 16.87
CA VAL A 260 -9.78 -6.67 16.01
C VAL A 260 -8.90 -7.91 15.90
N ILE A 261 -8.65 -8.62 17.00
CA ILE A 261 -7.88 -9.87 17.02
C ILE A 261 -8.60 -10.96 16.23
N ALA A 262 -9.91 -11.12 16.42
CA ALA A 262 -10.70 -12.07 15.64
C ALA A 262 -10.69 -11.70 14.13
N TYR A 263 -10.74 -10.42 13.77
CA TYR A 263 -10.60 -9.96 12.38
C TYR A 263 -9.24 -10.39 11.79
N LEU A 264 -8.13 -10.19 12.51
CA LEU A 264 -6.81 -10.62 12.05
C LEU A 264 -6.76 -12.12 11.80
N ARG A 265 -7.37 -12.93 12.68
CA ARG A 265 -7.47 -14.38 12.50
C ARG A 265 -8.25 -14.75 11.23
N LEU A 266 -9.42 -14.13 11.02
CA LEU A 266 -10.20 -14.35 9.79
C LEU A 266 -9.41 -13.94 8.53
N HIS A 267 -8.72 -12.79 8.58
CA HIS A 267 -7.89 -12.31 7.47
C HIS A 267 -6.77 -13.31 7.12
N TRP A 268 -5.97 -13.72 8.11
CA TRP A 268 -4.85 -14.62 7.89
C TRP A 268 -5.28 -16.05 7.55
N ALA A 269 -6.43 -16.53 8.05
CA ALA A 269 -7.03 -17.77 7.58
C ALA A 269 -7.40 -17.69 6.09
N GLY A 270 -7.94 -16.56 5.64
CA GLY A 270 -8.20 -16.31 4.22
C GLY A 270 -6.92 -16.29 3.36
N VAL A 271 -5.82 -15.74 3.89
CA VAL A 271 -4.50 -15.79 3.24
C VAL A 271 -3.98 -17.23 3.16
N ALA A 272 -4.03 -17.99 4.26
CA ALA A 272 -3.63 -19.40 4.30
C ALA A 272 -4.41 -20.24 3.29
N LEU A 273 -5.74 -20.03 3.22
CA LEU A 273 -6.60 -20.70 2.24
C LEU A 273 -6.18 -20.38 0.80
N LYS A 274 -5.88 -19.11 0.49
CA LYS A 274 -5.39 -18.68 -0.82
C LYS A 274 -4.04 -19.31 -1.17
N GLN A 275 -3.19 -19.57 -0.18
CA GLN A 275 -1.90 -20.25 -0.33
C GLN A 275 -2.00 -21.78 -0.28
N LYS A 276 -3.21 -22.35 -0.17
CA LYS A 276 -3.47 -23.79 -0.05
C LYS A 276 -2.82 -24.44 1.19
N GLN A 277 -2.58 -23.67 2.25
CA GLN A 277 -2.01 -24.13 3.51
C GLN A 277 -3.15 -24.53 4.48
N PHE A 278 -3.86 -25.63 4.19
CA PHE A 278 -5.07 -26.02 4.92
C PHE A 278 -4.85 -26.35 6.41
N ARG A 279 -3.67 -26.86 6.77
CA ARG A 279 -3.31 -27.13 8.18
C ARG A 279 -3.32 -25.84 9.01
N ASP A 280 -2.80 -24.75 8.43
CA ASP A 280 -2.73 -23.44 9.09
C ASP A 280 -4.10 -22.76 9.16
N VAL A 281 -5.03 -23.06 8.24
CA VAL A 281 -6.39 -22.49 8.29
C VAL A 281 -7.08 -22.86 9.60
N LEU A 282 -7.05 -24.14 10.00
CA LEU A 282 -7.74 -24.61 11.20
C LEU A 282 -7.13 -24.05 12.49
N SER A 283 -5.79 -23.97 12.55
CA SER A 283 -5.09 -23.41 13.72
C SER A 283 -5.30 -21.89 13.85
N ILE A 284 -5.31 -21.16 12.73
CA ILE A 284 -5.45 -19.70 12.71
C ILE A 284 -6.88 -19.26 13.02
N LEU A 285 -7.87 -19.89 12.36
CA LEU A 285 -9.27 -19.46 12.36
C LEU A 285 -9.89 -19.51 13.77
N SER A 286 -9.57 -20.55 14.56
CA SER A 286 -10.04 -20.77 15.93
C SER A 286 -11.53 -20.40 16.15
N PHE A 287 -11.90 -19.79 17.28
CA PHE A 287 -13.25 -19.30 17.57
C PHE A 287 -13.61 -18.01 16.81
N ALA A 288 -12.69 -17.41 16.03
CA ALA A 288 -12.94 -16.15 15.33
C ALA A 288 -14.06 -16.24 14.29
N ILE A 289 -14.33 -17.44 13.75
CA ILE A 289 -15.46 -17.67 12.83
C ILE A 289 -16.81 -17.30 13.44
N PHE A 290 -16.96 -17.42 14.77
CA PHE A 290 -18.18 -17.09 15.49
C PHE A 290 -18.26 -15.62 15.91
N CYS A 291 -17.21 -14.83 15.68
CA CYS A 291 -17.20 -13.40 15.99
C CYS A 291 -17.82 -12.59 14.85
N PHE A 292 -19.12 -12.35 14.91
CA PHE A 292 -19.83 -11.61 13.87
C PHE A 292 -19.25 -10.19 13.61
N PRO A 293 -18.89 -9.38 14.63
CA PRO A 293 -18.22 -8.09 14.40
C PRO A 293 -16.90 -8.19 13.63
N ALA A 294 -16.15 -9.29 13.77
CA ALA A 294 -14.89 -9.48 13.04
C ALA A 294 -15.11 -9.71 11.54
N TRP A 295 -16.20 -10.39 11.17
CA TRP A 295 -16.60 -10.54 9.76
C TRP A 295 -16.98 -9.20 9.13
N GLU A 296 -17.66 -8.34 9.88
CA GLU A 296 -17.97 -6.98 9.42
C GLU A 296 -16.69 -6.18 9.15
N LEU A 297 -15.72 -6.22 10.08
CA LEU A 297 -14.40 -5.60 9.88
C LEU A 297 -13.68 -6.14 8.65
N LEU A 298 -13.71 -7.47 8.45
CA LEU A 298 -13.10 -8.11 7.28
C LEU A 298 -13.72 -7.63 5.96
N VAL A 299 -15.04 -7.60 5.88
CA VAL A 299 -15.76 -7.12 4.68
C VAL A 299 -15.43 -5.66 4.41
N ARG A 300 -15.44 -4.82 5.45
CA ARG A 300 -15.09 -3.39 5.33
C ARG A 300 -13.65 -3.21 4.82
N ALA A 301 -12.67 -3.92 5.39
CA ALA A 301 -11.28 -3.87 4.96
C ALA A 301 -11.10 -4.27 3.49
N VAL A 302 -11.78 -5.34 3.04
CA VAL A 302 -11.75 -5.79 1.64
C VAL A 302 -12.36 -4.74 0.70
N LEU A 303 -13.49 -4.14 1.08
CA LEU A 303 -14.15 -3.11 0.29
C LEU A 303 -13.29 -1.84 0.17
N PHE A 304 -12.63 -1.42 1.26
CA PHE A 304 -11.72 -0.28 1.26
C PHE A 304 -10.53 -0.49 0.31
N ARG A 305 -9.93 -1.68 0.33
CA ARG A 305 -8.79 -2.03 -0.55
C ARG A 305 -9.17 -2.10 -2.03
N GLN A 306 -10.42 -2.45 -2.35
CA GLN A 306 -10.88 -2.60 -3.75
C GLN A 306 -11.45 -1.31 -4.36
N SER A 307 -11.75 -0.28 -3.56
CA SER A 307 -12.34 0.96 -4.04
C SER A 307 -11.90 2.13 -3.16
N PRO A 308 -10.69 2.68 -3.36
CA PRO A 308 -10.21 3.85 -2.62
C PRO A 308 -11.16 5.05 -2.72
N TRP A 309 -11.97 5.14 -3.79
CA TRP A 309 -13.01 6.16 -3.96
C TRP A 309 -14.17 6.08 -2.94
N LEU A 310 -14.49 4.91 -2.38
CA LEU A 310 -15.52 4.76 -1.34
C LEU A 310 -15.08 5.32 0.02
N SER A 311 -13.78 5.58 0.21
CA SER A 311 -13.27 6.30 1.39
C SER A 311 -13.82 7.73 1.48
N ARG A 312 -14.22 8.33 0.35
CA ARG A 312 -14.82 9.67 0.33
C ARG A 312 -16.27 9.72 0.83
N SER A 313 -16.95 8.58 0.99
CA SER A 313 -18.43 8.56 1.10
C SER A 313 -19.03 7.78 2.27
N GLY A 314 -18.27 7.32 3.26
CA GLY A 314 -18.86 6.55 4.36
C GLY A 314 -18.27 6.85 5.74
N TRP A 315 -17.06 6.37 5.98
CA TRP A 315 -16.51 6.40 7.34
C TRP A 315 -15.99 7.80 7.76
N PHE A 316 -15.35 8.52 6.85
CA PHE A 316 -14.83 9.88 7.08
C PHE A 316 -15.92 10.96 7.18
N LYS A 317 -17.18 10.65 6.79
CA LYS A 317 -18.29 11.60 6.90
C LYS A 317 -18.99 11.54 8.25
N GLU A 318 -19.01 10.37 8.91
CA GLU A 318 -19.72 10.17 10.18
C GLU A 318 -18.82 10.38 11.40
N HIS A 319 -17.50 10.15 11.27
CA HIS A 319 -16.50 10.52 12.26
C HIS A 319 -15.37 11.28 11.56
N PRO A 320 -15.46 12.62 11.48
CA PRO A 320 -14.42 13.37 10.81
C PRO A 320 -13.11 13.10 11.55
N PHE A 321 -12.12 12.56 10.85
CA PHE A 321 -10.82 13.20 10.97
C PHE A 321 -11.11 14.70 10.85
N ARG A 322 -10.86 15.50 11.90
CA ARG A 322 -10.58 16.91 11.63
C ARG A 322 -9.53 16.85 10.55
N THR A 323 -9.87 17.38 9.38
CA THR A 323 -9.15 17.19 8.13
C THR A 323 -7.65 17.20 8.40
N PRO A 324 -6.88 16.13 8.10
CA PRO A 324 -5.46 16.11 8.41
C PRO A 324 -4.79 17.25 7.66
N GLY A 325 -4.14 18.14 8.42
CA GLY A 325 -3.27 19.17 7.90
C GLY A 325 -3.95 20.51 7.67
N GLN A 326 -3.52 21.50 8.46
CA GLN A 326 -3.20 22.79 7.85
C GLN A 326 -2.37 22.49 6.59
N VAL A 327 -2.92 22.84 5.44
CA VAL A 327 -2.20 22.85 4.17
C VAL A 327 -0.94 23.69 4.39
N LEU A 328 0.25 23.13 4.14
CA LEU A 328 1.50 23.91 4.20
C LEU A 328 1.32 25.23 3.45
N SER A 329 1.82 26.33 4.01
CA SER A 329 1.55 27.69 3.52
C SER A 329 1.71 27.79 2.00
N LYS A 330 0.90 28.64 1.35
CA LYS A 330 0.92 28.83 -0.12
C LYS A 330 2.32 29.12 -0.66
N ASP A 331 3.19 29.74 0.14
CA ASP A 331 4.57 30.06 -0.24
C ASP A 331 5.48 28.82 -0.29
N ALA A 332 5.30 27.87 0.63
CA ALA A 332 5.99 26.58 0.60
C ALA A 332 5.57 25.75 -0.62
N GLN A 333 4.30 25.85 -1.04
CA GLN A 333 3.77 25.14 -2.21
C GLN A 333 4.26 25.74 -3.53
N LYS A 334 4.36 27.07 -3.62
CA LYS A 334 4.84 27.78 -4.82
C LYS A 334 6.33 27.51 -5.10
N SER A 335 7.15 27.48 -4.06
CA SER A 335 8.58 27.11 -4.16
C SER A 335 8.76 25.71 -4.76
N LEU A 336 7.91 24.75 -4.36
CA LEU A 336 7.94 23.36 -4.83
C LEU A 336 7.36 23.16 -6.24
N ALA A 337 6.68 24.16 -6.82
CA ALA A 337 6.02 24.06 -8.13
C ALA A 337 6.86 24.66 -9.27
N HIS A 338 7.68 25.67 -8.99
CA HIS A 338 8.40 26.40 -10.03
C HIS A 338 9.58 25.61 -10.64
N GLN A 339 10.26 24.75 -9.85
CA GLN A 339 11.46 24.04 -10.32
C GLN A 339 11.18 22.68 -11.01
N VAL A 340 10.10 21.97 -10.64
CA VAL A 340 9.74 20.65 -11.21
C VAL A 340 9.31 20.75 -12.69
N ARG A 341 8.82 21.93 -13.12
CA ARG A 341 8.41 22.16 -14.52
C ARG A 341 9.57 22.13 -15.51
N LEU A 342 10.81 22.39 -15.09
CA LEU A 342 11.95 22.49 -16.01
C LEU A 342 12.55 21.13 -16.40
N GLU A 343 12.39 20.09 -15.58
CA GLU A 343 13.03 18.77 -15.83
C GLU A 343 12.08 17.75 -16.48
N SER A 344 10.76 17.91 -16.28
CA SER A 344 9.71 17.01 -16.78
C SER A 344 9.60 16.97 -18.32
N ALA A 345 10.10 18.00 -19.00
CA ALA A 345 9.98 18.18 -20.46
C ALA A 345 10.88 17.26 -21.29
N ARG A 346 11.86 16.56 -20.68
CA ARG A 346 12.79 15.66 -21.41
C ARG A 346 12.32 14.20 -21.51
N TYR A 347 11.37 13.76 -20.68
CA TYR A 347 10.95 12.34 -20.59
C TYR A 347 9.76 11.95 -21.48
N SER A 348 9.00 12.92 -22.00
CA SER A 348 7.73 12.69 -22.70
C SER A 348 7.88 12.13 -24.13
N PHE A 349 9.05 12.26 -24.75
CA PHE A 349 9.25 11.88 -26.16
C PHE A 349 9.49 10.37 -26.38
N GLN A 350 10.08 9.66 -25.42
CA GLN A 350 10.34 8.21 -25.53
C GLN A 350 9.08 7.33 -25.33
N LEU A 351 8.13 7.77 -24.51
CA LEU A 351 6.90 7.03 -24.19
C LEU A 351 5.89 6.99 -25.35
N GLN A 352 5.89 8.00 -26.23
CA GLN A 352 4.98 8.05 -27.38
C GLN A 352 5.33 7.01 -28.46
N GLN A 353 6.61 6.67 -28.63
CA GLN A 353 7.06 5.69 -29.63
C GLN A 353 6.70 4.24 -29.24
N SER A 354 6.81 3.89 -27.96
CA SER A 354 6.44 2.54 -27.46
C SER A 354 4.94 2.25 -27.54
N TRP A 355 4.09 3.28 -27.51
CA TRP A 355 2.63 3.15 -27.57
C TRP A 355 2.11 2.83 -28.99
N LEU A 356 2.78 3.35 -30.03
CA LEU A 356 2.40 3.08 -31.43
C LEU A 356 2.69 1.62 -31.85
N GLU A 357 3.81 1.05 -31.40
CA GLU A 357 4.18 -0.34 -31.68
C GLU A 357 3.27 -1.35 -30.95
N PHE A 358 2.75 -1.00 -29.78
CA PHE A 358 1.75 -1.79 -29.06
C PHE A 358 0.41 -1.89 -29.81
N LYS A 359 -0.03 -0.80 -30.47
CA LYS A 359 -1.27 -0.79 -31.28
C LYS A 359 -1.18 -1.67 -32.53
N LYS A 360 -0.03 -1.70 -33.21
CA LYS A 360 0.18 -2.57 -34.39
C LYS A 360 0.08 -4.06 -34.07
N ARG A 361 0.45 -4.47 -32.84
CA ARG A 361 0.35 -5.87 -32.38
C ARG A 361 -1.08 -6.28 -31.99
N GLN A 362 -1.92 -5.36 -31.53
CA GLN A 362 -3.30 -5.64 -31.08
C GLN A 362 -4.30 -5.90 -32.22
N TRP A 363 -4.05 -5.39 -33.44
CA TRP A 363 -4.96 -5.59 -34.58
C TRP A 363 -4.78 -6.94 -35.30
N LYS A 364 -3.69 -7.69 -35.05
CA LYS A 364 -3.41 -8.99 -35.69
C LYS A 364 -4.05 -10.20 -34.98
N THR A 365 -4.59 -10.05 -33.77
CA THR A 365 -5.19 -11.16 -33.01
C THR A 365 -6.70 -10.96 -32.88
N GLY A 366 -7.46 -11.61 -33.76
CA GLY A 366 -8.93 -11.53 -33.91
C GLY A 366 -9.77 -12.04 -32.73
N TRP A 367 -9.46 -11.60 -31.50
CA TRP A 367 -10.10 -11.99 -30.24
C TRP A 367 -11.20 -11.03 -29.76
N ALA A 368 -11.47 -9.95 -30.50
CA ALA A 368 -12.30 -8.84 -30.02
C ALA A 368 -13.83 -9.04 -30.19
N LEU A 369 -14.28 -9.88 -31.13
CA LEU A 369 -15.71 -9.99 -31.48
C LEU A 369 -16.52 -10.89 -30.53
N GLY A 370 -15.94 -11.98 -30.01
CA GLY A 370 -16.62 -12.86 -29.03
C GLY A 370 -16.75 -12.25 -27.61
N ARG A 371 -15.74 -11.46 -27.21
CA ARG A 371 -15.61 -10.83 -25.87
C ARG A 371 -16.63 -9.72 -25.60
N HIS A 372 -17.01 -8.95 -26.63
CA HIS A 372 -18.00 -7.87 -26.50
C HIS A 372 -19.43 -8.38 -26.40
N ALA A 373 -19.75 -9.48 -27.08
CA ALA A 373 -21.09 -10.06 -27.08
C ALA A 373 -21.46 -10.69 -25.73
N LEU A 374 -20.54 -11.43 -25.09
CA LEU A 374 -20.77 -12.05 -23.78
C LEU A 374 -20.89 -11.01 -22.65
N ILE A 375 -20.08 -9.96 -22.70
CA ILE A 375 -20.15 -8.84 -21.74
C ILE A 375 -21.42 -8.01 -21.95
N LYS A 376 -21.89 -7.81 -23.19
CA LYS A 376 -23.18 -7.13 -23.44
C LYS A 376 -24.38 -7.98 -22.98
N LEU A 377 -24.35 -9.30 -23.18
CA LEU A 377 -25.41 -10.20 -22.69
C LEU A 377 -25.47 -10.24 -21.15
N LEU A 378 -24.31 -10.31 -20.49
CA LEU A 378 -24.22 -10.33 -19.02
C LEU A 378 -24.34 -8.94 -18.36
N LYS A 379 -24.26 -7.86 -19.16
CA LYS A 379 -24.51 -6.47 -18.75
C LYS A 379 -25.87 -5.94 -19.18
N ALA A 380 -26.72 -6.72 -19.85
CA ALA A 380 -28.09 -6.32 -20.09
C ALA A 380 -28.90 -6.66 -18.83
N PRO A 381 -29.14 -5.71 -17.90
CA PRO A 381 -30.41 -5.77 -17.22
C PRO A 381 -31.46 -5.69 -18.32
N VAL A 382 -32.49 -6.50 -18.17
CA VAL A 382 -33.76 -6.32 -18.87
C VAL A 382 -34.28 -4.90 -18.56
N SER A 383 -33.81 -3.90 -19.29
CA SER A 383 -34.24 -2.50 -19.21
C SER A 383 -33.77 -1.78 -20.47
N HIS A 384 -34.60 -1.73 -21.51
CA HIS A 384 -35.37 -0.51 -21.70
C HIS A 384 -36.83 -0.72 -22.15
N GLN A 385 -37.21 -1.93 -22.58
CA GLN A 385 -38.59 -2.23 -23.02
C GLN A 385 -39.48 -2.85 -21.93
N LEU A 386 -38.91 -3.43 -20.88
CA LEU A 386 -39.67 -4.07 -19.78
C LEU A 386 -39.69 -3.25 -18.48
N SER A 387 -38.77 -2.30 -18.31
CA SER A 387 -38.71 -1.42 -17.12
C SER A 387 -39.85 -0.40 -17.03
N SER A 388 -40.55 -0.14 -18.13
CA SER A 388 -41.76 0.70 -18.12
C SER A 388 -43.03 -0.07 -17.73
N ARG A 389 -43.04 -1.41 -17.87
CA ARG A 389 -44.21 -2.26 -17.56
C ARG A 389 -44.22 -2.83 -16.15
N TRP A 390 -43.06 -3.03 -15.52
CA TRP A 390 -42.96 -3.58 -14.17
C TRP A 390 -42.01 -2.73 -13.33
N ASN A 391 -42.51 -2.18 -12.23
CA ASN A 391 -41.81 -1.23 -11.37
C ASN A 391 -40.69 -1.94 -10.55
N ILE A 392 -39.60 -2.34 -11.22
CA ILE A 392 -38.52 -3.23 -10.73
C ILE A 392 -37.80 -2.70 -9.47
N ARG A 393 -37.91 -1.40 -9.14
CA ARG A 393 -37.33 -0.83 -7.90
C ARG A 393 -38.01 -1.31 -6.60
N LYS A 394 -39.14 -2.03 -6.65
CA LYS A 394 -39.85 -2.56 -5.47
C LYS A 394 -39.67 -4.06 -5.21
N ILE A 395 -38.94 -4.80 -6.06
CA ILE A 395 -38.80 -6.26 -5.93
C ILE A 395 -37.63 -6.59 -4.98
N PRO A 396 -37.83 -7.42 -3.93
CA PRO A 396 -36.76 -7.87 -3.04
C PRO A 396 -35.59 -8.54 -3.77
N LEU A 397 -34.35 -8.25 -3.35
CA LEU A 397 -33.10 -8.73 -3.99
C LEU A 397 -33.02 -10.25 -4.18
N HIS A 398 -33.64 -11.03 -3.28
CA HIS A 398 -33.66 -12.49 -3.39
C HIS A 398 -34.54 -12.97 -4.55
N GLN A 399 -35.66 -12.30 -4.82
CA GLN A 399 -36.53 -12.60 -5.97
C GLN A 399 -35.87 -12.19 -7.28
N GLN A 400 -35.08 -11.10 -7.28
CA GLN A 400 -34.27 -10.71 -8.44
C GLN A 400 -33.16 -11.74 -8.74
N ALA A 401 -32.54 -12.32 -7.70
CA ALA A 401 -31.54 -13.37 -7.88
C ALA A 401 -32.16 -14.63 -8.52
N SER A 402 -33.31 -15.09 -8.01
CA SER A 402 -34.04 -16.24 -8.56
C SER A 402 -34.54 -16.00 -9.98
N ALA A 403 -35.08 -14.80 -10.27
CA ALA A 403 -35.55 -14.46 -11.62
C ALA A 403 -34.42 -14.43 -12.65
N ASN A 404 -33.24 -13.93 -12.29
CA ASN A 404 -32.08 -13.94 -13.17
C ASN A 404 -31.48 -15.35 -13.35
N ALA A 405 -31.57 -16.20 -12.33
CA ALA A 405 -31.14 -17.60 -12.44
C ALA A 405 -32.06 -18.41 -13.37
N SER A 406 -33.36 -18.13 -13.37
CA SER A 406 -34.35 -18.73 -14.29
C SER A 406 -34.21 -18.18 -15.72
N LEU A 407 -34.04 -16.87 -15.90
CA LEU A 407 -33.76 -16.28 -17.22
C LEU A 407 -32.47 -16.82 -17.84
N LEU A 408 -31.48 -17.16 -17.01
CA LEU A 408 -30.25 -17.78 -17.47
C LEU A 408 -30.51 -19.17 -18.07
N GLU A 409 -31.49 -19.94 -17.56
CA GLU A 409 -31.90 -21.22 -18.15
C GLU A 409 -32.43 -21.02 -19.56
N ASP A 410 -33.30 -20.03 -19.76
CA ASP A 410 -33.95 -19.73 -21.05
C ASP A 410 -32.94 -19.35 -22.15
N ILE A 411 -31.79 -18.77 -21.79
CA ILE A 411 -30.77 -18.32 -22.74
C ILE A 411 -29.53 -19.22 -22.76
N TYR A 412 -29.46 -20.24 -21.91
CA TYR A 412 -28.27 -21.08 -21.77
C TYR A 412 -27.99 -21.89 -23.02
N ASP A 413 -29.01 -22.46 -23.64
CA ASP A 413 -28.87 -23.24 -24.87
C ASP A 413 -28.32 -22.38 -26.03
N ILE A 414 -28.74 -21.13 -26.12
CA ILE A 414 -28.24 -20.15 -27.09
C ILE A 414 -26.77 -19.82 -26.81
N LEU A 415 -26.39 -19.68 -25.53
CA LEU A 415 -25.02 -19.44 -25.12
C LEU A 415 -24.13 -20.66 -25.38
N GLN A 416 -24.63 -21.86 -25.12
CA GLN A 416 -23.91 -23.12 -25.33
C GLN A 416 -23.70 -23.40 -26.82
N GLN A 417 -24.69 -23.12 -27.66
CA GLN A 417 -24.58 -23.25 -29.11
C GLN A 417 -23.55 -22.26 -29.70
N LYS A 418 -23.40 -21.07 -29.10
CA LYS A 418 -22.51 -20.01 -29.60
C LYS A 418 -21.09 -20.08 -29.05
N TYR A 419 -20.90 -20.61 -27.85
CA TYR A 419 -19.62 -20.57 -27.13
C TYR A 419 -19.11 -21.96 -26.69
N GLU A 420 -19.87 -23.02 -26.98
CA GLU A 420 -19.50 -24.42 -26.77
C GLU A 420 -18.91 -24.67 -25.36
N SER A 421 -17.81 -25.43 -25.26
CA SER A 421 -17.15 -25.80 -24.00
C SER A 421 -16.46 -24.64 -23.26
N ARG A 422 -16.57 -23.40 -23.75
CA ARG A 422 -15.90 -22.23 -23.17
C ARG A 422 -16.71 -21.53 -22.07
N ILE A 423 -17.97 -21.91 -21.88
CA ILE A 423 -18.82 -21.40 -20.79
C ILE A 423 -18.95 -22.46 -19.68
N PRO A 424 -18.96 -22.07 -18.39
CA PRO A 424 -19.23 -22.99 -17.30
C PRO A 424 -20.64 -23.59 -17.39
N ASP A 425 -20.81 -24.77 -16.79
CA ASP A 425 -22.11 -25.43 -16.67
C ASP A 425 -23.19 -24.49 -16.11
N LEU A 426 -24.42 -24.64 -16.58
CA LEU A 426 -25.58 -23.82 -16.17
C LEU A 426 -25.69 -23.67 -14.65
N LYS A 427 -25.56 -24.77 -13.91
CA LYS A 427 -25.60 -24.77 -12.44
C LYS A 427 -24.52 -23.90 -11.81
N VAL A 428 -23.30 -23.91 -12.38
CA VAL A 428 -22.18 -23.08 -11.91
C VAL A 428 -22.46 -21.60 -12.18
N LEU A 429 -23.08 -21.27 -13.31
CA LEU A 429 -23.46 -19.90 -13.65
C LEU A 429 -24.63 -19.38 -12.78
N GLN A 430 -25.60 -20.23 -12.46
CA GLN A 430 -26.68 -19.89 -11.52
C GLN A 430 -26.12 -19.62 -10.12
N HIS A 431 -25.27 -20.52 -9.62
CA HIS A 431 -24.59 -20.33 -8.34
C HIS A 431 -23.70 -19.08 -8.33
N TYR A 432 -23.03 -18.76 -9.45
CA TYR A 432 -22.33 -17.49 -9.62
C TYR A 432 -23.28 -16.27 -9.47
N LEU A 433 -24.46 -16.31 -10.07
CA LEU A 433 -25.45 -15.22 -9.94
C LEU A 433 -25.91 -15.08 -8.48
N HIS A 434 -26.16 -16.18 -7.78
CA HIS A 434 -26.47 -16.17 -6.35
C HIS A 434 -25.34 -15.51 -5.54
N LEU A 435 -24.08 -15.90 -5.76
CA LEU A 435 -22.93 -15.27 -5.07
C LEU A 435 -22.81 -13.77 -5.40
N ARG A 436 -23.04 -13.38 -6.66
CA ARG A 436 -23.01 -11.97 -7.09
C ARG A 436 -24.11 -11.12 -6.47
N TRP A 437 -25.35 -11.64 -6.41
CA TRP A 437 -26.48 -10.92 -5.81
C TRP A 437 -26.41 -10.91 -4.29
N SER A 438 -25.88 -11.98 -3.69
CA SER A 438 -25.49 -11.98 -2.28
C SER A 438 -24.51 -10.85 -2.00
N TRP A 439 -23.46 -10.72 -2.81
CA TRP A 439 -22.49 -9.63 -2.71
C TRP A 439 -23.12 -8.24 -2.88
N ALA A 440 -24.06 -8.08 -3.82
CA ALA A 440 -24.79 -6.82 -4.00
C ALA A 440 -25.67 -6.47 -2.77
N ALA A 441 -26.29 -7.47 -2.13
CA ALA A 441 -27.06 -7.27 -0.90
C ALA A 441 -26.14 -6.92 0.29
N LEU A 442 -25.00 -7.59 0.42
CA LEU A 442 -23.98 -7.27 1.43
C LEU A 442 -23.44 -5.85 1.27
N LYS A 443 -23.21 -5.39 0.03
CA LYS A 443 -22.83 -3.99 -0.27
C LYS A 443 -23.86 -2.95 0.16
N GLN A 444 -25.12 -3.34 0.32
CA GLN A 444 -26.21 -2.48 0.82
C GLN A 444 -26.44 -2.63 2.33
N GLY A 445 -25.57 -3.33 3.06
CA GLY A 445 -25.74 -3.58 4.50
C GLY A 445 -26.80 -4.63 4.84
N LYS A 446 -27.35 -5.35 3.86
CA LYS A 446 -28.44 -6.32 4.06
C LYS A 446 -27.88 -7.73 4.30
N LEU A 447 -27.29 -7.94 5.48
CA LEU A 447 -26.61 -9.19 5.83
C LEU A 447 -27.49 -10.44 5.70
N CYS A 448 -28.63 -10.49 6.40
CA CYS A 448 -29.50 -11.68 6.41
C CYS A 448 -29.99 -12.02 4.99
N THR A 449 -30.24 -11.00 4.18
CA THR A 449 -30.61 -11.17 2.76
C THR A 449 -29.43 -11.70 1.95
N GLY A 450 -28.23 -11.17 2.14
CA GLY A 450 -27.02 -11.64 1.47
C GLY A 450 -26.72 -13.11 1.79
N LEU A 451 -26.80 -13.51 3.07
CA LEU A 451 -26.57 -14.89 3.49
C LEU A 451 -27.64 -15.84 2.94
N LYS A 452 -28.92 -15.45 2.97
CA LYS A 452 -30.02 -16.23 2.37
C LYS A 452 -29.83 -16.42 0.86
N ILE A 453 -29.38 -15.39 0.14
CA ILE A 453 -29.12 -15.48 -1.31
C ILE A 453 -27.92 -16.38 -1.62
N ALA A 454 -26.88 -16.37 -0.77
CA ALA A 454 -25.67 -17.19 -0.96
C ALA A 454 -25.89 -18.67 -0.63
N LEU A 455 -26.88 -19.02 0.19
CA LEU A 455 -27.07 -20.37 0.73
C LEU A 455 -27.04 -21.50 -0.33
N PRO A 456 -27.67 -21.37 -1.52
CA PRO A 456 -27.62 -22.41 -2.55
C PRO A 456 -26.24 -22.60 -3.19
N ALA A 457 -25.38 -21.57 -3.12
CA ALA A 457 -24.15 -21.46 -3.90
C ALA A 457 -22.87 -21.42 -3.03
N VAL A 458 -22.99 -21.29 -1.71
CA VAL A 458 -21.86 -21.02 -0.82
C VAL A 458 -20.81 -22.14 -0.83
N PHE A 459 -21.24 -23.38 -1.06
CA PHE A 459 -20.37 -24.56 -1.14
C PHE A 459 -19.92 -24.93 -2.57
N ASP A 460 -20.34 -24.17 -3.60
CA ASP A 460 -19.94 -24.45 -4.99
C ASP A 460 -18.61 -23.77 -5.32
N LEU A 461 -17.52 -24.55 -5.23
CA LEU A 461 -16.17 -24.09 -5.50
C LEU A 461 -15.98 -23.58 -6.95
N LYS A 462 -16.66 -24.18 -7.93
CA LYS A 462 -16.56 -23.77 -9.34
C LYS A 462 -17.25 -22.42 -9.56
N ALA A 463 -18.34 -22.15 -8.85
CA ALA A 463 -19.03 -20.86 -8.89
C ALA A 463 -18.16 -19.74 -8.29
N TRP A 464 -17.49 -20.00 -7.17
CA TRP A 464 -16.51 -19.07 -6.57
C TRP A 464 -15.33 -18.79 -7.50
N GLN A 465 -14.76 -19.81 -8.14
CA GLN A 465 -13.69 -19.65 -9.12
C GLN A 465 -14.13 -18.80 -10.32
N THR A 466 -15.34 -19.05 -10.83
CA THR A 466 -15.95 -18.28 -11.93
C THR A 466 -16.15 -16.81 -11.53
N TRP A 467 -16.66 -16.57 -10.32
CA TRP A 467 -16.82 -15.21 -9.80
C TRP A 467 -15.49 -14.47 -9.70
N LEU A 468 -14.47 -15.08 -9.09
CA LEU A 468 -13.15 -14.49 -8.94
C LEU A 468 -12.49 -14.19 -10.30
N LYS A 469 -12.68 -15.07 -11.29
CA LYS A 469 -12.20 -14.87 -12.67
C LYS A 469 -12.87 -13.65 -13.30
N ILE A 470 -14.19 -13.50 -13.16
CA ILE A 470 -14.94 -12.35 -13.69
C ILE A 470 -14.56 -11.04 -12.98
N VAL A 471 -14.39 -11.04 -11.65
CA VAL A 471 -13.97 -9.86 -10.89
C VAL A 471 -12.56 -9.41 -11.29
N ARG A 472 -11.62 -10.35 -11.48
CA ARG A 472 -10.27 -10.03 -11.98
C ARG A 472 -10.32 -9.39 -13.36
N LEU A 473 -11.16 -9.91 -14.26
CA LEU A 473 -11.35 -9.35 -15.60
C LEU A 473 -11.99 -7.96 -15.57
N GLN A 474 -12.95 -7.72 -14.68
CA GLN A 474 -13.55 -6.40 -14.46
C GLN A 474 -12.51 -5.39 -13.96
N HIS A 475 -11.69 -5.76 -12.99
CA HIS A 475 -10.60 -4.90 -12.51
C HIS A 475 -9.54 -4.62 -13.57
N GLN A 476 -9.19 -5.59 -14.42
CA GLN A 476 -8.30 -5.33 -15.55
C GLN A 476 -8.90 -4.32 -16.52
N GLN A 477 -10.21 -4.40 -16.79
CA GLN A 477 -10.91 -3.45 -17.65
C GLN A 477 -11.01 -2.05 -17.02
N GLU A 478 -11.26 -1.96 -15.72
CA GLU A 478 -11.30 -0.69 -14.97
C GLU A 478 -9.93 -0.02 -14.89
N ARG A 479 -8.85 -0.79 -14.67
CA ARG A 479 -7.47 -0.28 -14.77
C ARG A 479 -7.19 0.27 -16.17
N HIS A 480 -7.60 -0.44 -17.21
CA HIS A 480 -7.44 0.02 -18.59
C HIS A 480 -8.22 1.32 -18.86
N ASN A 481 -9.44 1.43 -18.31
CA ASN A 481 -10.26 2.64 -18.42
C ASN A 481 -9.72 3.80 -17.57
N SER A 482 -9.09 3.52 -16.42
CA SER A 482 -8.44 4.50 -15.55
C SER A 482 -7.20 5.10 -16.21
N VAL A 483 -6.36 4.26 -16.82
CA VAL A 483 -5.20 4.70 -17.61
C VAL A 483 -5.68 5.54 -18.80
N ARG A 484 -6.77 5.12 -19.47
CA ARG A 484 -7.38 5.89 -20.56
C ARG A 484 -7.90 7.26 -20.11
N ARG A 485 -8.48 7.38 -18.90
CA ARG A 485 -8.90 8.68 -18.34
C ARG A 485 -7.72 9.55 -17.94
N GLN A 486 -6.67 9.00 -17.34
CA GLN A 486 -5.45 9.74 -17.04
C GLN A 486 -4.76 10.33 -18.28
N VAL A 487 -4.82 9.61 -19.41
CA VAL A 487 -4.31 10.09 -20.71
C VAL A 487 -5.20 11.18 -21.32
N ILE A 488 -6.51 11.17 -21.05
CA ILE A 488 -7.44 12.21 -21.52
C ILE A 488 -7.34 13.46 -20.63
N ASP A 489 -7.26 13.29 -19.31
CA ASP A 489 -7.09 14.38 -18.34
C ASP A 489 -5.72 15.10 -18.48
N THR A 490 -4.73 14.48 -19.11
CA THR A 490 -3.45 15.14 -19.47
C THR A 490 -3.49 15.86 -20.82
N LEU A 491 -4.54 15.66 -21.62
CA LEU A 491 -4.75 16.33 -22.91
C LEU A 491 -5.78 17.47 -22.82
N ASP A 492 -6.65 17.47 -21.80
CA ASP A 492 -7.74 18.45 -21.62
C ASP A 492 -7.51 19.44 -20.45
N ASP A 493 -6.26 19.70 -20.03
CA ASP A 493 -5.97 20.86 -19.17
C ASP A 493 -5.97 22.14 -20.04
N PRO A 494 -6.98 23.04 -19.92
CA PRO A 494 -7.02 24.24 -20.73
C PRO A 494 -5.99 25.23 -20.17
N GLN A 495 -4.79 25.23 -20.76
CA GLN A 495 -3.92 26.39 -20.67
C GLN A 495 -4.54 27.52 -21.49
N ASP A 496 -5.00 28.52 -20.75
CA ASP A 496 -4.92 29.95 -21.03
C ASP A 496 -3.98 30.32 -22.19
N ASP A 497 -4.51 30.26 -23.42
CA ASP A 497 -3.96 30.96 -24.58
C ASP A 497 -4.44 32.41 -24.52
N SER A 498 -3.74 33.25 -23.76
CA SER A 498 -3.79 34.70 -23.92
C SER A 498 -2.38 35.24 -24.20
N PRO A 499 -2.09 35.67 -25.45
CA PRO A 499 -0.83 36.33 -25.73
C PRO A 499 -0.86 37.75 -25.15
N ALA A 500 0.11 38.06 -24.29
CA ALA A 500 0.38 39.42 -23.84
C ALA A 500 0.49 40.36 -25.06
N LYS A 501 -0.43 41.33 -25.13
CA LYS A 501 -0.28 42.55 -25.91
C LYS A 501 -0.20 43.73 -24.94
N SER A 502 0.78 44.58 -25.24
CA SER A 502 1.23 45.83 -24.62
C SER A 502 1.86 45.71 -23.24
#